data_AF-A0A1W2AFN6-F1
#
_entry.id   AF-A0A1W2AFN6-F1
#
_cell.length_a   1.000
_cell.length_b   1.000
_cell.length_c   1.000
_cell.angle_alpha   90.00
_cell.angle_beta   90.00
_cell.angle_gamma   90.00
#
_symmetry.space_group_name_H-M   'P 1'
#
loop_
_entity.id
_entity.type
_entity.pdbx_description
1 polymer ?
#
loop_
_entity_poly.entity_id
_entity_poly.type
_entity_poly.pdbx_seq_one_letter_code
_entity_poly.pdbx_strand_id
1 'polypeptide(L)'
;MGNNNVSAEYQPISMWGYFGYELLFGIPVVGFIILLVFAFGGTSNKNLKNFARSKFCVFIIATILSIILAVTGIATGIAAEILNQ
;
A
#
# COMPACT_ATOMS: atom_id res chain seq x y z
N MET A 1 12.67 -29.53 -23.93
CA MET A 1 11.56 -28.79 -23.29
C MET A 1 11.61 -29.05 -21.79
N GLY A 2 12.13 -28.10 -21.01
CA GLY A 2 12.17 -28.21 -19.55
C GLY A 2 10.77 -28.13 -18.98
N ASN A 3 10.47 -29.00 -18.03
CA ASN A 3 9.26 -29.05 -17.25
C ASN A 3 9.10 -27.73 -16.46
N ASN A 4 8.27 -26.82 -16.97
CA ASN A 4 8.02 -25.49 -16.41
C ASN A 4 7.10 -25.52 -15.18
N ASN A 5 7.31 -26.47 -14.26
CA ASN A 5 6.58 -26.55 -13.00
C ASN A 5 7.15 -25.54 -12.01
N VAL A 6 6.94 -24.25 -12.29
CA VAL A 6 7.00 -23.20 -11.26
C VAL A 6 6.11 -23.65 -10.11
N SER A 7 6.64 -23.68 -8.89
CA SER A 7 5.85 -24.05 -7.71
C SER A 7 4.62 -23.16 -7.66
N ALA A 8 3.47 -23.70 -7.25
CA ALA A 8 2.19 -22.98 -7.24
C ALA A 8 2.28 -21.63 -6.49
N GLU A 9 3.20 -21.55 -5.54
CA GLU A 9 3.54 -20.36 -4.76
C GLU A 9 4.22 -19.22 -5.57
N TYR A 10 4.92 -19.53 -6.66
CA TYR A 10 5.58 -18.55 -7.53
C TYR A 10 4.82 -18.27 -8.83
N GLN A 11 3.55 -18.70 -8.92
CA GLN A 11 2.76 -18.38 -10.11
C GLN A 11 2.67 -16.87 -10.31
N PRO A 12 3.02 -16.38 -11.52
CA PRO A 12 2.98 -14.96 -11.83
C PRO A 12 1.53 -14.47 -11.86
N ILE A 13 1.32 -13.28 -11.31
CA ILE A 13 0.04 -12.58 -11.37
C ILE A 13 -0.06 -11.87 -12.72
N SER A 14 -1.23 -11.95 -13.36
CA SER A 14 -1.49 -11.21 -14.60
C SER A 14 -1.50 -9.69 -14.35
N MET A 15 -1.26 -8.89 -15.39
CA MET A 15 -1.32 -7.41 -15.26
C MET A 15 -2.67 -6.94 -14.71
N TRP A 16 -3.79 -7.52 -15.17
CA TRP A 16 -5.12 -7.22 -14.64
C TRP A 16 -5.30 -7.64 -13.18
N GLY A 17 -4.59 -8.67 -12.73
CA GLY A 17 -4.54 -9.04 -11.33
C GLY A 17 -3.90 -7.95 -10.48
N TYR A 18 -2.74 -7.42 -10.88
CA TYR A 18 -2.10 -6.29 -10.19
C TYR A 18 -3.02 -5.07 -10.15
N PHE A 19 -3.62 -4.71 -11.28
CA PHE A 19 -4.56 -3.60 -11.36
C PHE A 19 -5.77 -3.80 -10.43
N GLY A 20 -6.37 -5.00 -10.41
CA GLY A 20 -7.47 -5.33 -9.52
C GLY A 20 -7.08 -5.24 -8.04
N TYR A 21 -5.88 -5.71 -7.67
CA TYR A 21 -5.37 -5.56 -6.31
C TYR A 21 -5.08 -4.11 -5.94
N GLU A 22 -4.61 -3.27 -6.86
CA GLU A 22 -4.45 -1.84 -6.59
C GLU A 22 -5.79 -1.15 -6.31
N LEU A 23 -6.82 -1.46 -7.10
CA LEU A 23 -8.17 -0.94 -6.84
C LEU A 23 -8.72 -1.46 -5.51
N LEU A 24 -8.53 -2.74 -5.22
CA LEU A 24 -8.98 -3.37 -3.98
C LEU A 24 -8.31 -2.74 -2.76
N PHE A 25 -6.98 -2.57 -2.79
CA PHE A 25 -6.22 -1.94 -1.71
C PHE A 25 -6.48 -0.44 -1.59
N GLY A 26 -7.00 0.21 -2.64
CA GLY A 26 -7.47 1.59 -2.60
C GLY A 26 -8.74 1.79 -1.78
N ILE A 27 -9.48 0.71 -1.46
CA ILE A 27 -10.67 0.80 -0.61
C ILE A 27 -10.22 0.94 0.86
N PRO A 28 -10.58 2.03 1.56
CA PRO A 28 -9.94 2.39 2.83
C PRO A 28 -10.15 1.37 3.96
N VAL A 29 -11.33 0.74 4.07
CA VAL A 29 -11.61 -0.24 5.14
C VAL A 29 -11.34 -1.66 4.65
N VAL A 30 -12.06 -2.09 3.61
CA VAL A 30 -11.99 -3.46 3.09
C VAL A 30 -10.61 -3.75 2.49
N GLY A 31 -10.08 -2.81 1.70
CA GLY A 31 -8.76 -2.93 1.08
C GLY A 31 -7.63 -2.99 2.10
N PHE A 32 -7.72 -2.18 3.16
CA PHE A 32 -6.74 -2.20 4.25
C PHE A 32 -6.73 -3.54 5.00
N ILE A 33 -7.91 -4.09 5.33
CA ILE A 33 -8.01 -5.40 5.98
C ILE A 33 -7.39 -6.49 5.10
N ILE A 34 -7.75 -6.55 3.82
CA ILE A 34 -7.23 -7.55 2.87
C ILE A 34 -5.71 -7.39 2.69
N LEU A 35 -5.22 -6.15 2.63
CA LEU A 35 -3.79 -5.84 2.55
C LEU A 35 -3.04 -6.39 3.77
N LEU A 36 -3.55 -6.19 4.99
CA LEU A 36 -2.95 -6.75 6.21
C LEU A 36 -2.96 -8.28 6.20
N VAL A 37 -4.09 -8.88 5.82
CA VAL A 37 -4.22 -10.34 5.72
C VAL A 37 -3.17 -10.91 4.76
N PHE A 38 -3.00 -10.33 3.57
CA PHE A 38 -2.01 -10.81 2.60
C PHE A 38 -0.57 -10.46 2.97
N ALA A 39 -0.31 -9.33 3.64
CA ALA A 39 1.02 -8.96 4.11
C ALA A 39 1.53 -9.92 5.20
N PHE A 40 0.67 -10.33 6.13
CA PHE A 40 1.03 -11.19 7.26
C PHE A 40 0.97 -12.70 6.99
N GLY A 41 0.32 -13.15 5.91
CA GLY A 41 0.45 -14.54 5.50
C GLY A 41 -0.78 -15.23 4.94
N GLY A 42 -1.90 -14.53 4.76
CA GLY A 42 -3.17 -15.08 4.25
C GLY A 42 -3.16 -15.52 2.78
N THR A 43 -1.99 -15.61 2.14
CA THR A 43 -1.85 -16.17 0.79
C THR A 43 -0.61 -17.06 0.69
N SER A 44 -0.75 -18.17 -0.02
CA SER A 44 0.35 -19.08 -0.36
C SER A 44 1.16 -18.61 -1.56
N ASN A 45 0.74 -17.55 -2.27
CA ASN A 45 1.49 -17.00 -3.39
C ASN A 45 2.52 -15.95 -2.88
N LYS A 46 3.82 -16.21 -3.08
CA LYS A 46 4.90 -15.27 -2.67
C LYS A 46 4.82 -13.93 -3.39
N ASN A 47 4.48 -13.92 -4.69
CA ASN A 47 4.41 -12.68 -5.46
C ASN A 47 3.35 -11.73 -4.89
N LEU A 48 2.15 -12.26 -4.58
CA LEU A 48 1.08 -11.47 -3.95
C LEU A 48 1.48 -10.97 -2.56
N LYS A 49 2.13 -11.82 -1.77
CA LYS A 49 2.60 -11.50 -0.42
C LYS A 49 3.63 -10.37 -0.42
N ASN A 50 4.62 -10.45 -1.32
CA ASN A 50 5.64 -9.40 -1.45
C ASN A 50 5.02 -8.09 -1.96
N PHE A 51 4.05 -8.18 -2.88
CA PHE A 51 3.29 -7.04 -3.35
C PHE A 51 2.51 -6.37 -2.21
N ALA A 52 1.75 -7.13 -1.42
CA ALA A 52 0.99 -6.60 -0.28
C ALA A 52 1.90 -5.94 0.78
N ARG A 53 3.07 -6.51 1.05
CA ARG A 53 4.07 -5.93 1.97
C ARG A 53 4.64 -4.62 1.44
N SER A 54 4.95 -4.52 0.15
CA SER A 54 5.39 -3.27 -0.47
C SER A 54 4.31 -2.18 -0.36
N LYS A 55 3.04 -2.51 -0.67
CA LYS A 55 1.93 -1.56 -0.53
C LYS A 55 1.71 -1.12 0.93
N PHE A 56 1.92 -2.02 1.90
CA PHE A 56 1.93 -1.67 3.32
C PHE A 56 3.05 -0.68 3.68
N CYS A 57 4.28 -0.92 3.22
CA CYS A 57 5.38 0.03 3.44
C CYS A 57 5.12 1.39 2.80
N VAL A 58 4.59 1.42 1.58
CA VAL A 58 4.20 2.67 0.90
C VAL A 58 3.13 3.40 1.69
N PHE A 59 2.15 2.69 2.26
CA PHE A 59 1.13 3.29 3.12
C PHE A 59 1.73 3.97 4.37
N ILE A 60 2.72 3.33 5.02
CA ILE A 60 3.45 3.92 6.15
C ILE A 60 4.16 5.20 5.72
N ILE A 61 4.89 5.17 4.60
CA ILE A 61 5.60 6.34 4.07
C ILE A 61 4.62 7.48 3.77
N ALA A 62 3.51 7.18 3.08
CA ALA A 62 2.48 8.17 2.76
C ALA A 62 1.86 8.79 4.02
N THR A 63 1.64 7.99 5.06
CA THR A 63 1.12 8.46 6.36
C THR A 63 2.11 9.43 7.02
N ILE A 64 3.39 9.09 7.07
CA ILE A 64 4.44 9.96 7.64
C ILE A 64 4.51 11.29 6.87
N LEU A 65 4.54 11.24 5.53
CA LEU A 65 4.55 12.44 4.70
C LEU A 65 3.31 13.31 4.91
N SER A 66 2.12 12.70 5.03
CA SER A 66 0.88 13.42 5.28
C SER A 66 0.89 14.13 6.64
N ILE A 67 1.46 13.49 7.67
CA ILE A 67 1.64 14.12 9.00
C ILE A 67 2.59 15.31 8.91
N ILE A 68 3.73 15.17 8.24
CA ILE A 68 4.69 16.27 8.06
C ILE A 68 4.02 17.45 7.37
N LEU A 69 3.29 17.19 6.28
CA LEU A 69 2.59 18.23 5.51
C LEU A 69 1.48 18.90 6.30
N ALA A 70 0.74 18.14 7.12
CA ALA A 70 -0.28 18.68 7.99
C ALA A 70 0.33 19.61 9.05
N VAL A 71 1.42 19.18 9.71
CA VAL A 71 2.10 19.98 10.73
C VAL A 71 2.66 21.27 10.15
N THR A 72 3.35 21.19 9.00
CA THR A 72 3.91 22.39 8.36
C THR A 72 2.82 23.33 7.85
N GLY A 73 1.76 22.80 7.22
CA GLY A 73 0.63 23.59 6.73
C GLY A 73 -0.13 24.31 7.85
N ILE A 74 -0.38 23.63 8.97
CA ILE A 74 -1.00 24.23 10.16
C ILE A 74 -0.10 25.35 10.71
N ALA A 75 1.21 25.10 10.85
CA ALA A 75 2.14 26.10 11.36
C ALA A 75 2.21 27.36 10.47
N THR A 76 2.23 27.20 9.14
CA THR A 76 2.22 28.33 8.21
C THR A 76 0.89 29.09 8.24
N GLY A 77 -0.24 28.39 8.38
CA GLY A 77 -1.56 29.01 8.49
C GLY A 77 -1.68 29.88 9.75
N ILE A 78 -1.27 29.35 10.91
CA ILE A 78 -1.27 30.08 12.17
C ILE A 78 -0.34 31.31 12.09
N ALA A 79 0.86 31.17 11.53
CA ALA A 79 1.79 32.29 11.39
C ALA A 79 1.23 33.41 10.48
N ALA A 80 0.54 33.05 9.40
CA ALA A 80 -0.10 34.02 8.52
C ALA A 80 -1.21 34.80 9.23
N GLU A 81 -1.98 34.13 10.10
CA GLU A 81 -3.06 34.77 10.86
C GLU A 81 -2.52 35.70 11.96
N ILE A 82 -1.40 35.34 12.60
CA ILE A 82 -0.70 36.21 13.56
C ILE A 82 -0.12 37.46 12.89
N LEU A 83 0.46 37.32 11.68
CA LEU A 83 1.02 38.46 10.94
C LEU A 83 -0.05 39.40 10.37
N ASN A 84 -1.31 38.95 10.30
CA ASN A 84 -2.46 39.72 9.82
C ASN A 84 -3.33 40.30 10.95
N GLN A 85 -2.94 40.10 12.22
CA GLN A 85 -3.42 40.88 13.37
C GLN A 85 -2.52 42.08 13.63
#